data_AF-A0A1W6ZKZ3-F1
#
_entry.id   AF-A0A1W6ZKZ3-F1
#
_cell.length_a   1.000
_cell.length_b   1.000
_cell.length_c   1.000
_cell.angle_alpha   90.00
_cell.angle_beta   90.00
_cell.angle_gamma   90.00
#
_symmetry.space_group_name_H-M   'P 1'
#
loop_
_entity.id
_entity.type
_entity.pdbx_description
1 polymer ?
#
loop_
_entity_poly.entity_id
_entity_poly.type
_entity_poly.pdbx_seq_one_letter_code
_entity_poly.pdbx_strand_id
1 'polypeptide(L)'
;MSRTSTTFDFGKPVAYDAAAKRLFHSRARSQLRRLATALGLAPGSYDLRSNPAGIAVSGEITLHTERLYVQASQSAMGNANGILFRTCKGRKDYVGGPNNFASLDLLNRPEELAQRIRERCHV
;
A
#
# COMPACT_ATOMS: atom_id res chain seq x y z
N MET A 1 -27.37 4.43 12.35
CA MET A 1 -26.13 4.03 13.05
C MET A 1 -25.19 3.38 12.05
N SER A 2 -24.14 4.06 11.58
CA SER A 2 -23.12 3.45 10.72
C SER A 2 -21.81 3.36 11.52
N ARG A 3 -21.24 2.16 11.57
CA ARG A 3 -20.13 1.75 12.44
C ARG A 3 -18.96 2.71 12.31
N THR A 4 -18.53 3.31 13.41
CA THR A 4 -17.19 3.88 13.57
C THR A 4 -16.19 2.73 13.45
N SER A 5 -15.83 2.37 12.22
CA SER A 5 -14.67 1.50 12.00
C SER A 5 -13.47 2.24 12.55
N THR A 6 -12.94 1.78 13.68
CA THR A 6 -11.72 2.30 14.30
C THR A 6 -10.60 2.33 13.26
N THR A 7 -10.28 3.53 12.79
CA THR A 7 -9.17 3.84 11.88
C THR A 7 -7.88 3.28 12.45
N PHE A 8 -7.09 2.56 11.64
CA PHE A 8 -5.78 2.07 12.08
C PHE A 8 -4.74 3.16 11.87
N ASP A 9 -3.97 3.50 12.91
CA ASP A 9 -2.88 4.46 12.78
C ASP A 9 -1.66 3.79 12.11
N PHE A 10 -1.59 3.90 10.79
CA PHE A 10 -0.45 3.44 10.00
C PHE A 10 0.80 4.31 10.21
N GLY A 11 0.65 5.50 10.79
CA GLY A 11 1.74 6.43 11.04
C GLY A 11 2.51 6.17 12.33
N LYS A 12 1.92 5.42 13.28
CA LYS A 12 2.59 5.02 14.53
C LYS A 12 3.85 4.20 14.22
N PRO A 13 5.06 4.67 14.61
CA PRO A 13 6.31 3.97 14.32
C PRO A 13 6.30 2.51 14.81
N VAL A 14 6.75 1.58 13.95
CA VAL A 14 6.84 0.15 14.28
C VAL A 14 8.26 -0.41 14.26
N ALA A 15 9.26 0.43 14.00
CA ALA A 15 10.67 0.02 14.04
C ALA A 15 11.02 -0.52 15.44
N TYR A 16 11.82 -1.58 15.48
CA TYR A 16 12.22 -2.30 16.70
C TYR A 16 11.09 -2.95 17.51
N ASP A 17 9.82 -2.86 17.05
CA ASP A 17 8.67 -3.53 17.67
C ASP A 17 8.13 -4.62 16.72
N ALA A 18 8.52 -5.86 16.97
CA ALA A 18 8.12 -7.00 16.15
C ALA A 18 6.60 -7.23 16.15
N ALA A 19 5.90 -6.96 17.26
CA ALA A 19 4.47 -7.16 17.37
C ALA A 19 3.70 -6.08 16.60
N ALA A 20 4.06 -4.81 16.79
CA ALA A 20 3.50 -3.70 16.03
C ALA A 20 3.76 -3.85 14.53
N LYS A 21 4.96 -4.31 14.16
CA LYS A 21 5.32 -4.56 12.75
C LYS A 21 4.48 -5.67 12.12
N ARG A 22 4.25 -6.78 12.82
CA ARG A 22 3.33 -7.84 12.37
C ARG A 22 1.92 -7.31 12.16
N LEU A 23 1.42 -6.49 13.09
CA LEU A 23 0.10 -5.87 12.98
C LEU A 23 0.02 -4.91 11.80
N PHE A 24 1.02 -4.05 11.61
CA PHE A 24 1.13 -3.15 10.46
C PHE A 24 1.06 -3.92 9.14
N HIS A 25 1.87 -4.98 8.98
CA HIS A 25 1.87 -5.82 7.77
C HIS A 25 0.51 -6.48 7.52
N SER A 26 -0.10 -7.06 8.55
CA SER A 26 -1.42 -7.69 8.43
C SER A 26 -2.49 -6.68 8.00
N ARG A 27 -2.50 -5.48 8.60
CA ARG A 27 -3.48 -4.43 8.31
C ARG A 27 -3.25 -3.83 6.92
N ALA A 28 -2.02 -3.47 6.58
CA ALA A 28 -1.67 -2.90 5.28
C ALA A 28 -1.99 -3.89 4.15
N ARG A 29 -1.66 -5.18 4.32
CA ARG A 29 -2.03 -6.23 3.36
C ARG A 29 -3.53 -6.36 3.19
N SER A 30 -4.31 -6.29 4.27
CA SER A 30 -5.77 -6.31 4.20
C SER A 30 -6.33 -5.10 3.43
N GLN A 31 -5.80 -3.90 3.68
CA GLN A 31 -6.25 -2.68 2.99
C GLN A 31 -5.83 -2.65 1.52
N LEU A 32 -4.63 -3.10 1.17
CA LEU A 32 -4.21 -3.22 -0.22
C LEU A 32 -5.04 -4.25 -1.00
N ARG A 33 -5.56 -5.30 -0.33
CA ARG A 33 -6.53 -6.22 -0.95
C ARG A 33 -7.86 -5.52 -1.22
N ARG A 34 -8.33 -4.67 -0.31
CA ARG A 34 -9.54 -3.84 -0.53
C ARG A 34 -9.32 -2.81 -1.63
N LEU A 35 -8.12 -2.22 -1.71
CA LEU A 35 -7.73 -1.36 -2.83
C LEU A 35 -7.80 -2.11 -4.16
N ALA A 36 -7.32 -3.35 -4.21
CA ALA A 36 -7.44 -4.16 -5.43
C ALA A 36 -8.91 -4.37 -5.84
N THR A 37 -9.80 -4.63 -4.88
CA THR A 37 -11.26 -4.67 -5.13
C THR A 37 -11.79 -3.34 -5.64
N ALA A 38 -11.44 -2.22 -5.01
CA ALA A 38 -11.85 -0.87 -5.40
C ALA A 38 -11.37 -0.47 -6.81
N LEU A 39 -10.21 -0.99 -7.21
CA LEU A 39 -9.64 -0.85 -8.56
C LEU A 39 -10.30 -1.77 -9.59
N GLY A 40 -11.18 -2.69 -9.18
CA GLY A 40 -11.83 -3.66 -10.08
C GLY A 40 -10.90 -4.81 -10.51
N LEU A 41 -9.84 -5.09 -9.75
CA LEU A 41 -8.90 -6.16 -10.08
C LEU A 41 -9.47 -7.53 -9.73
N ALA A 42 -9.43 -8.44 -10.71
CA ALA A 42 -9.86 -9.82 -10.51
C ALA A 42 -8.90 -10.56 -9.56
N PRO A 43 -9.39 -11.50 -8.73
CA PRO A 43 -8.53 -12.41 -7.99
C PRO A 43 -7.55 -13.12 -8.93
N GLY A 44 -6.26 -13.16 -8.58
CA GLY A 44 -5.22 -13.77 -9.40
C GLY A 44 -4.63 -12.87 -10.49
N SER A 45 -5.24 -11.70 -10.77
CA SER A 45 -4.68 -10.71 -11.71
C SER A 45 -3.61 -9.80 -11.08
N TYR A 46 -3.22 -10.08 -9.84
CA TYR A 46 -2.24 -9.31 -9.08
C TYR A 46 -1.51 -10.19 -8.07
N ASP A 47 -0.29 -9.80 -7.77
CA ASP A 47 0.48 -10.33 -6.66
C ASP A 47 0.36 -9.39 -5.47
N LEU A 48 0.23 -9.96 -4.27
CA LEU A 48 0.25 -9.22 -3.02
C LEU A 48 1.32 -9.82 -2.12
N ARG A 49 2.40 -9.08 -1.86
CA ARG A 49 3.61 -9.57 -1.17
C ARG A 49 3.91 -8.70 0.05
N SER A 50 4.48 -9.32 1.07
CA SER A 50 4.97 -8.65 2.28
C SER A 50 6.46 -8.93 2.41
N ASN A 51 7.26 -7.87 2.54
CA ASN A 51 8.68 -7.95 2.82
C ASN A 51 8.93 -7.27 4.18
N PRO A 52 9.15 -8.02 5.26
CA PRO A 52 9.34 -7.42 6.58
C PRO A 52 10.65 -6.64 6.67
N ALA A 53 11.69 -6.95 5.89
CA ALA A 53 13.02 -6.32 6.01
C ALA A 53 13.59 -6.34 7.45
N GLY A 54 14.67 -5.59 7.70
CA GLY A 54 15.36 -5.54 9.00
C GLY A 54 14.56 -4.85 10.11
N ILE A 55 14.99 -5.01 11.37
CA ILE A 55 14.27 -4.51 12.55
C ILE A 55 14.14 -2.98 12.60
N ALA A 56 15.08 -2.24 11.98
CA ALA A 56 15.13 -0.79 11.99
C ALA A 56 14.05 -0.12 11.11
N VAL A 57 13.31 -0.89 10.31
CA VAL A 57 12.30 -0.38 9.37
C VAL A 57 10.99 -1.13 9.53
N SER A 58 9.90 -0.53 9.02
CA SER A 58 8.59 -1.18 8.94
C SER A 58 8.55 -2.33 7.92
N GLY A 59 9.47 -2.35 6.95
CA GLY A 59 9.34 -3.18 5.76
C GLY A 59 8.26 -2.63 4.83
N GLU A 60 7.82 -3.45 3.89
CA GLU A 60 6.91 -2.99 2.84
C GLU A 60 5.90 -4.06 2.41
N ILE A 61 4.74 -3.60 1.95
CA ILE A 61 3.71 -4.44 1.38
C ILE A 61 3.44 -3.94 -0.03
N THR A 62 3.52 -4.85 -1.01
CA THR A 62 3.42 -4.52 -2.43
C THR A 62 2.22 -5.20 -3.06
N LEU A 63 1.35 -4.42 -3.70
CA LEU A 63 0.37 -4.85 -4.69
C LEU A 63 0.97 -4.63 -6.08
N HIS A 64 1.15 -5.69 -6.86
CA HIS A 64 1.75 -5.62 -8.19
C HIS A 64 0.84 -6.30 -9.23
N THR A 65 0.52 -5.57 -10.29
CA THR A 65 -0.33 -6.04 -11.40
C THR A 65 0.46 -5.99 -12.70
N GLU A 66 -0.18 -6.29 -13.83
CA GLU A 66 0.44 -6.12 -15.14
C GLU A 66 0.67 -4.64 -15.54
N ARG A 67 0.01 -3.68 -14.89
CA ARG A 67 0.08 -2.25 -15.26
C ARG A 67 0.32 -1.28 -14.11
N LEU A 68 0.23 -1.74 -12.88
CA LEU A 68 0.25 -0.93 -11.66
C LEU A 68 1.08 -1.60 -10.59
N TYR A 69 1.98 -0.82 -9.99
CA TYR A 69 2.77 -1.18 -8.83
C TYR A 69 2.41 -0.22 -7.67
N VAL A 70 1.99 -0.76 -6.53
CA VAL A 70 1.69 0.00 -5.30
C VAL A 70 2.48 -0.61 -4.15
N GLN A 71 3.13 0.23 -3.35
CA GLN A 71 3.91 -0.17 -2.19
C GLN A 71 3.55 0.71 -0.99
N ALA A 72 3.35 0.08 0.17
CA ALA A 72 3.12 0.77 1.43
C ALA A 72 4.25 0.48 2.43
N SER A 73 4.84 1.52 3.01
CA SER A 73 5.88 1.45 4.05
C SER A 73 5.92 2.74 4.89
N GLN A 74 6.45 2.67 6.11
CA GLN A 74 6.81 3.87 6.88
C GLN A 74 8.11 4.45 6.30
N SER A 75 7.94 5.34 5.31
CA SER A 75 9.04 5.98 4.58
C SER A 75 9.88 6.88 5.48
N ALA A 76 11.19 6.93 5.22
CA ALA A 76 12.09 7.91 5.84
C ALA A 76 11.72 9.37 5.48
N MET A 77 10.95 9.57 4.40
CA MET A 77 10.40 10.87 4.01
C MET A 77 9.07 11.20 4.71
N GLY A 78 8.71 10.46 5.77
CA GLY A 78 7.52 10.65 6.57
C GLY A 78 6.26 9.99 6.03
N ASN A 79 5.23 9.91 6.89
CA ASN A 79 3.99 9.18 6.63
C ASN A 79 3.14 9.75 5.49
N ALA A 80 3.29 11.05 5.18
CA ALA A 80 2.63 11.70 4.05
C ALA A 80 3.06 11.13 2.69
N ASN A 81 4.17 10.39 2.64
CA ASN A 81 4.74 9.78 1.45
C ASN A 81 4.90 8.25 1.57
N GLY A 82 4.23 7.61 2.53
CA GLY A 82 4.45 6.19 2.80
C GLY A 82 3.68 5.23 1.88
N ILE A 83 2.88 5.74 0.93
CA ILE A 83 2.38 4.96 -0.21
C ILE A 83 3.08 5.44 -1.47
N LEU A 84 3.82 4.55 -2.13
CA LEU A 84 4.34 4.75 -3.47
C LEU A 84 3.44 4.01 -4.47
N PHE A 85 3.13 4.65 -5.59
CA PHE A 85 2.44 3.98 -6.70
C PHE A 85 2.90 4.52 -8.06
N ARG A 86 2.88 3.65 -9.07
CA ARG A 86 3.32 3.96 -10.43
C ARG A 86 2.79 2.93 -11.42
N THR A 87 2.79 3.30 -12.69
CA THR A 87 2.56 2.33 -13.77
C THR A 87 3.73 1.36 -13.89
N CYS A 88 3.50 0.16 -14.43
CA CYS A 88 4.55 -0.80 -14.78
C CYS A 88 4.19 -1.55 -16.07
N LYS A 89 5.16 -2.26 -16.66
CA LYS A 89 4.98 -3.11 -17.83
C LYS A 89 5.16 -4.58 -17.45
N GLY A 90 4.12 -5.14 -16.86
CA GLY A 90 4.05 -6.52 -16.44
C GLY A 90 4.57 -6.77 -15.03
N ARG A 91 4.25 -7.95 -14.46
CA ARG A 91 4.57 -8.29 -13.06
C ARG A 91 6.06 -8.49 -12.73
N LYS A 92 6.94 -8.43 -13.73
CA LYS A 92 8.41 -8.46 -13.55
C LYS A 92 9.07 -7.08 -13.66
N ASP A 93 8.30 -6.04 -13.99
CA ASP A 93 8.80 -4.68 -14.03
C ASP A 93 8.76 -4.04 -12.63
N TYR A 94 9.92 -3.87 -12.04
CA TYR A 94 10.10 -3.27 -10.72
C TYR A 94 10.63 -1.84 -10.77
N VAL A 95 10.77 -1.25 -11.96
CA VAL A 95 11.18 0.14 -12.14
C VAL A 95 9.94 0.99 -12.43
N GLY A 96 9.10 0.55 -13.36
CA GLY A 96 7.86 1.21 -13.71
C GLY A 96 8.05 2.62 -14.29
N GLY A 97 6.94 3.35 -14.33
CA GLY A 97 6.89 4.78 -14.66
C GLY A 97 7.26 5.68 -13.46
N PRO A 98 6.99 6.99 -13.54
CA PRO A 98 7.30 7.95 -12.48
C PRO A 98 6.65 7.57 -11.14
N ASN A 99 7.40 7.73 -10.04
CA ASN A 99 6.89 7.51 -8.70
C ASN A 99 5.87 8.59 -8.32
N ASN A 100 4.69 8.18 -7.90
CA ASN A 100 3.72 9.03 -7.24
C ASN A 100 3.63 8.61 -5.77
N PHE A 101 3.40 9.59 -4.89
CA PHE A 101 3.33 9.37 -3.46
C PHE A 101 1.99 9.78 -2.88
N ALA A 102 1.59 9.11 -1.82
CA ALA A 102 0.44 9.47 -1.01
C ALA A 102 0.63 9.11 0.47
N SER A 103 -0.24 9.68 1.31
CA SER A 103 -0.22 9.42 2.75
C SER A 103 -0.61 7.98 3.07
N LEU A 104 0.07 7.36 4.03
CA LEU A 104 -0.31 6.05 4.58
C LEU A 104 -1.74 5.99 5.11
N ASP A 105 -2.29 7.12 5.54
CA ASP A 105 -3.67 7.16 6.04
C ASP A 105 -4.69 6.81 4.95
N LEU A 106 -4.37 6.97 3.66
CA LEU A 106 -5.24 6.52 2.58
C LEU A 106 -5.45 4.99 2.54
N LEU A 107 -4.63 4.20 3.25
CA LEU A 107 -4.95 2.77 3.47
C LEU A 107 -6.24 2.59 4.27
N ASN A 108 -6.64 3.54 5.10
CA ASN A 108 -7.94 3.50 5.77
C ASN A 108 -9.10 3.85 4.82
N ARG A 109 -8.79 4.42 3.64
CA ARG A 109 -9.76 4.91 2.63
C ARG A 109 -9.43 4.35 1.23
N PRO A 110 -9.54 3.01 1.01
CA PRO A 110 -9.10 2.39 -0.24
C PRO A 110 -9.77 2.92 -1.52
N GLU A 111 -11.02 3.37 -1.42
CA GLU A 111 -11.76 3.97 -2.56
C GLU A 111 -11.14 5.30 -3.00
N GLU A 112 -10.81 6.19 -2.04
CA GLU A 112 -10.13 7.45 -2.32
C GLU A 112 -8.73 7.22 -2.89
N LEU A 113 -8.03 6.21 -2.38
CA LEU A 113 -6.73 5.80 -2.92
C LEU A 113 -6.86 5.28 -4.37
N ALA A 114 -7.89 4.49 -4.65
CA ALA A 114 -8.16 3.99 -6.01
C ALA A 114 -8.43 5.14 -6.98
N GLN A 115 -9.26 6.12 -6.58
CA GLN A 115 -9.52 7.31 -7.39
C GLN A 115 -8.23 8.06 -7.72
N ARG A 116 -7.39 8.35 -6.71
CA ARG A 116 -6.11 9.04 -6.91
C ARG A 116 -5.16 8.27 -7.83
N ILE A 117 -5.15 6.94 -7.75
CA ILE A 117 -4.36 6.10 -8.65
C ILE A 117 -4.85 6.23 -10.10
N ARG A 118 -6.17 6.17 -10.33
CA ARG A 118 -6.74 6.33 -11.68
C ARG A 118 -6.40 7.68 -12.29
N GLU A 119 -6.47 8.75 -11.50
CA GLU A 119 -6.15 10.12 -11.93
C GLU A 119 -4.69 10.29 -12.38
N ARG A 120 -3.75 9.56 -11.75
CA ARG A 120 -2.31 9.74 -11.96
C ARG A 120 -1.66 8.68 -12.85
N CYS A 121 -2.23 7.48 -12.90
CA CYS A 121 -1.66 6.35 -13.62
C CYS A 121 -2.50 5.89 -14.80
N HIS A 122 -3.72 6.42 -15.00
CA HIS A 122 -4.63 6.06 -16.09
C HIS A 122 -4.84 4.54 -16.21
N VAL A 123 -5.06 3.87 -15.07
CA VAL A 123 -5.22 2.41 -14.93
C VAL A 123 -6.65 1.98 -14.66
#